data_AF-A0A948RRW1-F1
#
_entry.id   AF-A0A948RRW1-F1
#
_cell.length_a   1.000
_cell.length_b   1.000
_cell.length_c   1.000
_cell.angle_alpha   90.00
_cell.angle_beta   90.00
_cell.angle_gamma   90.00
#
_symmetry.space_group_name_H-M   'P 1'
#
loop_
_entity.id
_entity.type
_entity.pdbx_description
1 polymer ?
#
loop_
_entity_poly.entity_id
_entity_poly.type
_entity_poly.pdbx_seq_one_letter_code
_entity_poly.pdbx_strand_id
1 'polypeptide(L)'
;MRRLTLAVVLGFLLLPVSAFGAREFAKVGTIGGQFLKIPMGARPVAMGSAYVSLADDANSVFWNPAGIARLSRTVLSIHHT
;
A
#
# COMPACT_ATOMS: atom_id res chain seq x y z
N MET A 1 -50.77 1.12 -4.48
CA MET A 1 -49.98 -0.04 -4.01
C MET A 1 -48.71 -0.27 -4.85
N ARG A 2 -48.80 -0.75 -6.11
CA ARG A 2 -47.64 -1.09 -6.96
C ARG A 2 -46.65 0.06 -7.26
N ARG A 3 -47.15 1.29 -7.42
CA ARG A 3 -46.30 2.48 -7.66
C ARG A 3 -45.54 2.92 -6.40
N LEU A 4 -46.11 2.66 -5.22
CA LEU A 4 -45.52 3.00 -3.93
C LEU A 4 -44.39 2.01 -3.59
N THR A 5 -44.60 0.72 -3.83
CA THR A 5 -43.57 -0.33 -3.65
C THR A 5 -42.35 -0.10 -4.54
N LEU A 6 -42.55 0.33 -5.80
CA LEU A 6 -41.45 0.66 -6.71
C LEU A 6 -40.64 1.87 -6.23
N ALA A 7 -41.30 2.91 -5.72
CA ALA A 7 -40.62 4.08 -5.18
C ALA A 7 -39.77 3.76 -3.95
N VAL A 8 -40.25 2.87 -3.06
CA VAL A 8 -39.51 2.43 -1.87
C VAL A 8 -38.29 1.59 -2.23
N VAL A 9 -38.41 0.66 -3.18
CA VAL A 9 -37.28 -0.16 -3.65
C VAL A 9 -36.23 0.71 -4.34
N LEU A 10 -36.65 1.67 -5.17
CA LEU A 10 -35.73 2.58 -5.84
C LEU A 10 -35.01 3.50 -4.85
N GLY A 11 -35.72 4.00 -3.82
CA GLY A 11 -35.11 4.75 -2.73
C GLY A 11 -34.08 3.93 -1.94
N PHE A 12 -34.38 2.67 -1.64
CA PHE A 12 -33.45 1.74 -0.98
C PHE A 12 -32.22 1.43 -1.83
N LEU A 13 -32.38 1.32 -3.15
CA LEU A 13 -31.28 1.08 -4.09
C LEU A 13 -30.36 2.30 -4.25
N LEU A 14 -30.89 3.51 -4.09
CA LEU A 14 -30.16 4.78 -4.25
C LEU A 14 -29.55 5.29 -2.95
N LEU A 15 -30.03 4.84 -1.78
CA LEU A 15 -29.49 5.18 -0.46
C LEU A 15 -27.98 4.91 -0.26
N PRO A 16 -27.36 3.83 -0.79
CA PRO A 16 -25.92 3.64 -0.62
C PRO A 16 -25.06 4.57 -1.49
N VAL A 17 -25.60 5.24 -2.50
CA VAL A 17 -24.82 6.10 -3.42
C VAL A 17 -24.30 7.36 -2.72
N SER A 18 -25.05 7.91 -1.77
CA SER A 18 -24.64 9.12 -1.02
C SER A 18 -23.57 8.85 0.04
N ALA A 19 -23.39 7.59 0.47
CA ALA A 19 -22.36 7.21 1.43
C ALA A 19 -20.95 7.04 0.81
N PHE A 20 -20.85 6.85 -0.51
CA PHE A 20 -19.55 6.70 -1.19
C PHE A 20 -18.80 8.02 -1.43
N GLY A 21 -19.46 9.18 -1.25
CA GLY A 21 -18.88 10.50 -1.53
C GLY A 21 -18.07 11.11 -0.37
N ALA A 22 -18.30 10.68 0.87
CA ALA A 22 -17.56 11.15 2.04
C ALA A 22 -16.28 10.34 2.24
N ARG A 23 -15.34 10.45 1.28
CA ARG A 23 -13.98 9.92 1.47
C ARG A 23 -13.22 10.88 2.37
N GLU A 24 -13.21 10.64 3.68
CA GLU A 24 -12.18 11.21 4.53
C GLU A 24 -10.83 10.64 4.08
N PHE A 25 -9.99 11.47 3.47
CA PHE A 25 -8.58 11.14 3.40
C PHE A 25 -8.08 11.11 4.84
N ALA A 26 -7.61 9.95 5.29
CA ALA A 26 -6.90 9.83 6.55
C ALA A 26 -5.87 10.96 6.60
N LYS A 27 -5.73 11.64 7.75
CA LYS A 27 -4.80 12.76 7.92
C LYS A 27 -3.37 12.24 7.73
N VAL A 28 -2.94 12.13 6.48
CA VAL A 28 -1.63 11.57 6.12
C VAL A 28 -0.64 12.57 6.65
N GLY A 29 0.21 12.15 7.59
CA GLY A 29 1.15 13.05 8.23
C GLY A 29 1.91 13.86 7.17
N THR A 30 1.83 15.19 7.27
CA THR A 30 2.61 16.15 6.48
C THR A 30 4.04 16.22 7.02
N ILE A 31 4.65 15.04 7.15
CA ILE A 31 5.99 14.87 7.70
C ILE A 31 6.97 14.78 6.52
N GLY A 32 8.20 15.25 6.73
CA GLY A 32 9.30 15.05 5.78
C GLY A 32 9.56 13.56 5.51
N GLY A 33 10.30 13.26 4.44
CA GLY A 33 10.62 11.86 4.11
C GLY A 33 9.62 11.15 3.21
N GLN A 34 8.83 11.88 2.39
CA GLN A 34 7.92 11.25 1.41
C GLN A 34 8.63 10.27 0.47
N PHE A 35 9.92 10.47 0.22
CA PHE A 35 10.75 9.56 -0.58
C PHE A 35 10.85 8.13 0.01
N LEU A 36 10.64 7.93 1.32
CA LEU A 36 10.60 6.60 1.94
C LEU A 36 9.40 5.77 1.48
N LYS A 37 8.37 6.41 0.91
CA LYS A 37 7.24 5.71 0.29
C LYS A 37 7.58 5.16 -1.10
N ILE A 38 8.66 5.62 -1.71
CA ILE A 38 9.14 5.09 -2.99
C ILE A 38 9.87 3.78 -2.68
N PRO A 39 9.34 2.63 -3.15
CA PRO A 39 9.95 1.35 -2.83
C PRO A 39 11.31 1.23 -3.52
N MET A 40 12.33 0.79 -2.77
CA MET A 40 13.67 0.59 -3.30
C MET A 40 13.92 -0.88 -3.67
N GLY A 41 14.61 -1.09 -4.80
CA GLY A 41 15.06 -2.41 -5.26
C GLY A 41 14.10 -3.08 -6.24
N ALA A 42 14.62 -3.51 -7.39
CA ALA A 42 13.82 -4.12 -8.46
C ALA A 42 13.11 -5.41 -8.02
N ARG A 43 13.79 -6.30 -7.28
CA ARG A 43 13.21 -7.55 -6.79
C ARG A 43 12.09 -7.32 -5.76
N PRO A 44 12.28 -6.53 -4.69
CA PRO A 44 11.19 -6.18 -3.78
C PRO A 44 10.00 -5.51 -4.47
N VAL A 45 10.26 -4.60 -5.41
CA VAL A 45 9.21 -3.91 -6.20
C VAL A 45 8.44 -4.88 -7.08
N ALA A 46 9.11 -5.80 -7.77
CA ALA A 46 8.47 -6.82 -8.59
C ALA A 46 7.57 -7.77 -7.78
N MET A 47 7.84 -7.92 -6.48
CA MET A 47 6.98 -8.66 -5.53
C MET A 47 5.81 -7.83 -4.98
N GLY A 48 5.54 -6.65 -5.55
CA GLY A 48 4.49 -5.76 -5.06
C GLY A 48 4.80 -5.19 -3.67
N SER A 49 6.08 -4.94 -3.38
CA SER A 49 6.55 -4.46 -2.06
C SER A 49 6.37 -5.46 -0.91
N ALA A 50 6.08 -6.73 -1.19
CA ALA A 50 5.90 -7.79 -0.19
C ALA A 50 7.21 -8.56 0.08
N TYR A 51 8.23 -7.87 0.61
CA TYR A 51 9.60 -8.43 0.74
C TYR A 51 10.14 -8.55 2.18
N VAL A 52 9.46 -7.99 3.18
CA VAL A 52 9.98 -7.83 4.57
C VAL A 52 10.51 -9.12 5.19
N SER A 53 9.82 -10.25 5.00
CA SER A 53 10.22 -11.55 5.56
C SER A 53 11.33 -12.25 4.75
N LEU A 54 11.48 -11.90 3.47
CA LEU A 54 12.45 -12.50 2.54
C LEU A 54 13.76 -11.71 2.46
N ALA A 55 13.88 -10.58 3.15
CA ALA A 55 15.04 -9.69 3.11
C ALA A 55 16.40 -10.38 3.37
N ASP A 56 17.01 -10.93 2.31
CA ASP A 56 18.19 -11.80 2.34
C ASP A 56 19.32 -11.33 1.40
N ASP A 57 19.19 -10.10 0.87
CA ASP A 57 20.16 -9.44 0.00
C ASP A 57 20.44 -7.99 0.47
N ALA A 58 21.18 -7.21 -0.31
CA ALA A 58 21.49 -5.80 0.00
C ALA A 58 20.24 -4.91 0.16
N ASN A 59 19.08 -5.29 -0.38
CA ASN A 59 17.83 -4.52 -0.19
C ASN A 59 17.31 -4.63 1.25
N SER A 60 17.80 -5.57 2.06
CA SER A 60 17.43 -5.72 3.47
C SER A 60 17.64 -4.46 4.29
N VAL A 61 18.62 -3.61 3.94
CA VAL A 61 18.84 -2.31 4.60
C VAL A 61 17.60 -1.41 4.58
N PHE A 62 16.81 -1.44 3.50
CA PHE A 62 15.59 -0.66 3.36
C PHE A 62 14.36 -1.40 3.89
N TRP A 63 14.25 -2.71 3.66
CA TRP A 63 13.04 -3.47 3.92
C TRP A 63 12.98 -4.13 5.31
N ASN A 64 14.11 -4.63 5.81
CA ASN A 64 14.22 -5.28 7.12
C ASN A 64 15.71 -5.41 7.54
N PRO A 65 16.25 -4.44 8.30
CA PRO A 65 17.65 -4.43 8.71
C PRO A 65 18.08 -5.68 9.50
N ALA A 66 17.17 -6.39 10.17
CA ALA A 66 17.50 -7.64 10.87
C ALA A 66 17.96 -8.74 9.90
N GLY A 67 17.55 -8.67 8.63
CA GLY A 67 18.00 -9.58 7.57
C GLY A 67 19.51 -9.51 7.30
N ILE A 68 20.14 -8.35 7.56
CA ILE A 68 21.59 -8.13 7.38
C ILE A 68 22.40 -9.15 8.19
N ALA A 69 21.95 -9.50 9.40
CA ALA A 69 22.63 -10.47 10.27
C ALA A 69 22.68 -11.90 9.67
N ARG A 70 21.85 -12.20 8.66
CA ARG A 70 21.79 -13.50 7.98
C ARG A 70 22.60 -13.56 6.69
N LEU A 71 23.15 -12.44 6.21
CA LEU A 71 24.00 -12.42 5.02
C LEU A 71 25.37 -13.03 5.33
N SER A 72 25.72 -14.08 4.59
CA SER A 72 27.00 -14.79 4.74
C SER A 72 28.14 -14.21 3.89
N ARG A 73 27.86 -13.19 3.08
CA ARG A 73 28.80 -12.56 2.15
C ARG A 73 28.51 -11.07 2.01
N THR A 74 29.52 -10.33 1.56
CA THR A 74 29.33 -8.95 1.12
C THR A 74 28.46 -8.91 -0.12
N VAL A 75 27.38 -8.13 -0.09
CA VAL A 75 26.45 -7.92 -1.20
C VAL A 75 26.39 -6.42 -1.51
N LEU A 76 26.53 -6.07 -2.78
CA LEU A 76 26.41 -4.71 -3.29
C LEU A 76 25.20 -4.64 -4.23
N SER A 77 24.40 -3.58 -4.12
CA SER A 77 23.30 -3.29 -5.03
C SER A 77 23.30 -1.81 -5.38
N ILE A 78 23.08 -1.49 -6.65
CA ILE A 78 23.03 -0.13 -7.19
C ILE A 78 21.66 0.05 -7.83
N HIS A 79 20.99 1.14 -7.48
CA HIS A 79 19.66 1.48 -7.96
C HIS A 79 19.70 2.82 -8.69
N HIS A 80 18.85 2.97 -9.69
CA HIS A 80 18.53 4.26 -10.30
C HIS A 80 17.05 4.56 -10.07
N THR A 81 16.72 5.84 -10.06
CA THR A 81 15.34 6.34 -10.04
C THR A 81 14.79 6.44 -11.45
#